data_AF-A0A9W4N0N2-F1
#
_entry.id   AF-A0A9W4N0N2-F1
#
_cell.length_a   1.000
_cell.length_b   1.000
_cell.length_c   1.000
_cell.angle_alpha   90.00
_cell.angle_beta   90.00
_cell.angle_gamma   90.00
#
_symmetry.space_group_name_H-M   'P 1'
#
loop_
_entity.id
_entity.type
_entity.pdbx_description
1 polymer ?
#
loop_
_entity_poly.entity_id
_entity_poly.type
_entity_poly.pdbx_seq_one_letter_code
_entity_poly.pdbx_strand_id
1 'polypeptide(L)'
;MGFFNRHVFTLDKDNEVLKYGSERILRSRLTELFLAEHALRELTQREDWLHHKVAALEKAITLGTSMNTMKFEDAKIALEKSQLQYPRKEWALYRAEQRFHSILKDPYDRLRRDPKWYMREEMVQDCSDRGGCCSRECGCCEQRHLSKKKKGRGHCTVECRCCIGLRGFELPESQKQEMRQNLESMLKEVHSPYALRLANCFFLPVEIEAPGVLVAANS
;
A
#
# COMPACT_ATOMS: atom_id res chain seq x y z
N MET A 1 17.26 2.20 32.59
CA MET A 1 17.21 2.25 31.11
C MET A 1 17.08 0.82 30.61
N GLY A 2 15.86 0.33 30.43
CA GLY A 2 15.64 -1.02 29.89
C GLY A 2 15.79 -0.95 28.37
N PHE A 3 16.73 -1.70 27.81
CA PHE A 3 16.76 -1.97 26.37
C PHE A 3 15.50 -2.78 26.05
N PHE A 4 14.43 -2.10 25.61
CA PHE A 4 13.30 -2.79 25.02
C PHE A 4 13.84 -3.55 23.82
N ASN A 5 13.75 -4.87 23.89
CA ASN A 5 14.18 -5.78 22.85
C ASN A 5 13.32 -5.49 21.62
N ARG A 6 13.78 -4.60 20.74
CA ARG A 6 13.05 -4.17 19.55
C ARG A 6 12.99 -5.41 18.65
N HIS A 7 11.82 -6.04 18.57
CA HIS A 7 11.60 -7.21 17.71
C HIS A 7 11.68 -6.76 16.25
N VAL A 8 12.89 -6.59 15.72
CA VAL A 8 13.14 -6.21 14.33
C VAL A 8 13.34 -7.45 13.48
N PHE A 9 12.87 -7.42 12.24
CA PHE A 9 13.19 -8.50 11.31
C PHE A 9 14.69 -8.48 11.02
N THR A 10 15.33 -9.65 11.07
CA THR A 10 16.71 -9.84 10.63
C THR A 10 16.81 -11.00 9.65
N LEU A 11 17.80 -10.97 8.77
CA LEU A 11 18.10 -12.09 7.88
C LEU A 11 18.65 -13.27 8.70
N ASP A 12 18.18 -14.48 8.41
CA ASP A 12 18.81 -15.71 8.88
C ASP A 12 19.97 -16.12 7.97
N LYS A 13 20.83 -17.02 8.43
CA LYS A 13 21.98 -17.56 7.67
C LYS A 13 21.57 -18.15 6.32
N ASP A 14 20.35 -18.68 6.24
CA ASP A 14 19.83 -19.38 5.07
C ASP A 14 19.14 -18.46 4.04
N ASN A 15 19.07 -17.14 4.28
CA ASN A 15 18.50 -16.07 3.43
C ASN A 15 17.02 -16.19 3.02
N GLU A 16 16.50 -17.40 2.95
CA GLU A 16 15.11 -17.74 2.67
C GLU A 16 14.20 -17.57 3.89
N VAL A 17 14.81 -17.32 5.05
CA VAL A 17 14.13 -17.15 6.33
C VAL A 17 14.47 -15.79 6.91
N LEU A 18 13.44 -15.06 7.36
CA LEU A 18 13.61 -13.92 8.25
C LEU A 18 13.30 -14.33 9.69
N LYS A 19 14.04 -13.77 10.64
CA LYS A 19 13.79 -13.92 12.07
C LYS A 19 13.03 -12.71 12.60
N TYR A 20 12.05 -12.97 13.47
CA TYR A 20 11.33 -11.95 14.25
C TYR A 20 11.25 -12.42 15.70
N GLY A 21 12.13 -11.91 16.56
CA GLY A 21 12.33 -12.48 17.89
C GLY A 21 12.77 -13.95 17.79
N SER A 22 11.99 -14.87 18.38
CA SER A 22 12.21 -16.32 18.29
C SER A 22 11.61 -16.97 17.03
N GLU A 23 10.77 -16.24 16.28
CA GLU A 23 10.04 -16.80 15.13
C GLU A 23 10.89 -16.80 13.86
N ARG A 24 10.68 -17.83 13.03
CA ARG A 24 11.30 -17.98 11.71
C ARG A 24 10.22 -17.99 10.64
N ILE A 25 10.36 -17.14 9.62
CA ILE A 25 9.34 -16.93 8.59
C ILE A 25 9.98 -17.06 7.22
N LEU A 26 9.38 -17.86 6.35
CA LEU A 26 9.80 -17.95 4.96
C LEU A 26 9.59 -16.61 4.25
N ARG A 27 10.63 -16.10 3.59
CA ARG A 27 10.60 -14.85 2.81
C ARG A 27 9.47 -14.88 1.78
N SER A 28 9.24 -16.03 1.15
CA SER A 28 8.15 -16.25 0.19
C SER A 28 6.77 -15.91 0.75
N ARG A 29 6.48 -16.19 2.03
CA ARG A 29 5.19 -15.85 2.65
C ARG A 29 5.00 -14.33 2.79
N LEU A 30 6.07 -13.62 3.13
CA LEU A 30 6.07 -12.15 3.19
C LEU A 30 5.95 -11.54 1.79
N THR A 31 6.67 -12.08 0.81
CA THR A 31 6.55 -11.67 -0.60
C THR A 31 5.12 -11.81 -1.09
N GLU A 32 4.47 -12.95 -0.86
CA GLU A 32 3.06 -13.17 -1.22
C GLU A 32 2.13 -12.12 -0.58
N LEU A 33 2.34 -11.82 0.70
CA LEU A 33 1.59 -10.80 1.42
C LEU A 33 1.77 -9.42 0.78
N PHE A 34 3.01 -8.98 0.57
CA PHE A 34 3.31 -7.65 0.02
C PHE A 34 2.80 -7.48 -1.42
N LEU A 35 2.86 -8.53 -2.23
CA LEU A 35 2.29 -8.52 -3.58
C LEU A 35 0.77 -8.45 -3.55
N ALA A 36 0.10 -9.20 -2.67
CA ALA A 36 -1.35 -9.13 -2.52
C ALA A 36 -1.81 -7.75 -2.02
N GLU A 37 -1.09 -7.17 -1.07
CA GLU A 37 -1.28 -5.81 -0.57
C GLU A 37 -1.13 -4.77 -1.68
N HIS A 38 -0.02 -4.82 -2.41
CA HIS A 38 0.23 -3.90 -3.51
C HIS A 38 -0.84 -4.02 -4.59
N ALA A 39 -1.22 -5.25 -4.96
CA ALA A 39 -2.22 -5.49 -6.00
C ALA A 39 -3.61 -4.96 -5.62
N LEU A 40 -4.04 -5.15 -4.36
CA LEU A 40 -5.32 -4.63 -3.88
C LEU A 40 -5.32 -3.10 -3.78
N ARG A 41 -4.20 -2.53 -3.33
CA ARG A 41 -3.98 -1.08 -3.28
C ARG A 41 -3.99 -0.47 -4.67
N GLU A 42 -3.28 -1.06 -5.63
CA GLU A 42 -3.27 -0.63 -7.02
C GLU A 42 -4.68 -0.62 -7.62
N LEU A 43 -5.47 -1.68 -7.38
CA LEU A 43 -6.86 -1.75 -7.83
C LEU A 43 -7.74 -0.66 -7.19
N THR A 44 -7.60 -0.42 -5.89
CA THR A 44 -8.38 0.61 -5.19
C THR A 44 -8.06 2.00 -5.75
N GLN A 45 -6.79 2.26 -6.05
CA GLN A 45 -6.36 3.51 -6.68
C GLN A 45 -6.86 3.65 -8.12
N ARG A 46 -6.92 2.55 -8.87
CA ARG A 46 -7.51 2.49 -10.21
C ARG A 46 -8.98 2.89 -10.18
N GLU A 47 -9.74 2.32 -9.26
CA GLU A 47 -11.15 2.64 -9.08
C GLU A 47 -11.35 4.12 -8.71
N ASP A 48 -10.56 4.65 -7.77
CA ASP A 48 -10.61 6.07 -7.41
C ASP A 48 -10.40 6.95 -8.65
N TRP A 49 -9.36 6.65 -9.45
CA TRP A 49 -9.09 7.37 -10.69
C TRP A 49 -10.25 7.29 -11.68
N LEU A 50 -10.78 6.09 -11.92
CA LEU A 50 -11.87 5.86 -12.86
C LEU A 50 -13.18 6.53 -12.42
N HIS A 51 -13.50 6.52 -11.12
CA HIS A 51 -14.64 7.29 -10.59
C HIS A 51 -14.50 8.78 -10.91
N HIS A 52 -13.31 9.35 -10.69
CA HIS A 52 -13.06 10.75 -11.04
C HIS A 52 -13.14 11.00 -12.55
N LYS A 53 -12.62 10.08 -13.36
CA LYS A 53 -12.66 10.17 -14.83
C LYS A 53 -14.09 10.12 -15.37
N VAL A 54 -14.90 9.18 -14.89
CA VAL A 54 -16.32 9.05 -15.25
C VAL A 54 -17.08 10.33 -14.89
N ALA A 55 -16.93 10.83 -13.66
CA ALA A 55 -17.59 12.07 -13.22
C ALA A 55 -17.16 13.31 -14.03
N ALA A 56 -15.89 13.39 -14.43
CA ALA A 56 -15.40 14.49 -15.28
C ALA A 56 -15.97 14.41 -16.71
N LEU A 57 -16.03 13.21 -17.29
CA LEU A 57 -16.57 12.98 -18.63
C LEU A 57 -18.08 13.21 -18.69
N GLU A 58 -18.82 12.78 -17.66
CA GLU A 58 -20.25 13.03 -17.52
C GLU A 58 -20.56 14.54 -17.59
N LYS A 59 -19.84 15.33 -16.78
CA LYS A 59 -19.96 16.80 -16.79
C LYS A 59 -19.65 17.39 -18.16
N ALA A 60 -18.64 16.88 -18.85
CA ALA A 60 -18.26 17.38 -20.17
C ALA A 60 -19.28 17.02 -21.26
N ILE A 61 -19.99 15.89 -21.13
CA ILE A 61 -21.10 15.51 -22.01
C ILE A 61 -22.30 16.43 -21.79
N THR A 62 -22.66 16.72 -20.53
CA THR A 62 -23.74 17.67 -20.19
C THR A 62 -23.49 19.06 -20.79
N LEU A 63 -22.22 19.45 -20.96
CA LEU A 63 -21.81 20.70 -21.59
C LEU A 63 -21.72 20.65 -23.13
N GLY A 64 -22.16 19.57 -23.77
CA GLY A 64 -22.33 19.50 -25.23
C GLY A 64 -21.10 19.04 -26.04
N THR A 65 -20.09 18.44 -25.42
CA THR A 65 -18.89 17.96 -26.14
C THR A 65 -19.07 16.52 -26.63
N SER A 66 -19.50 16.33 -27.90
CA SER A 66 -19.91 15.00 -28.43
C SER A 66 -18.81 13.92 -28.44
N MET A 67 -17.53 14.32 -28.55
CA MET A 67 -16.39 13.40 -28.55
C MET A 67 -16.14 12.69 -27.20
N ASN A 68 -16.88 13.08 -26.15
CA ASN A 68 -16.73 12.53 -24.80
C ASN A 68 -17.64 11.32 -24.51
N THR A 69 -18.65 11.03 -25.34
CA THR A 69 -19.59 9.93 -25.09
C THR A 69 -18.91 8.56 -25.16
N MET A 70 -18.09 8.30 -26.17
CA MET A 70 -17.36 7.03 -26.29
C MET A 70 -16.36 6.84 -25.14
N LYS A 71 -15.58 7.89 -24.83
CA LYS A 71 -14.63 7.88 -23.71
C LYS A 71 -15.32 7.65 -22.35
N PHE A 72 -16.55 8.16 -22.20
CA PHE A 72 -17.35 7.98 -20.99
C PHE A 72 -17.78 6.53 -20.82
N GLU A 73 -18.31 5.91 -21.86
CA GLU A 73 -18.68 4.48 -21.81
C GLU A 73 -17.46 3.59 -21.59
N ASP A 74 -16.33 3.85 -22.27
CA ASP A 74 -15.07 3.13 -22.04
C ASP A 74 -14.62 3.23 -20.57
N ALA A 75 -14.73 4.43 -19.97
CA ALA A 75 -14.36 4.66 -18.58
C ALA A 75 -15.29 3.93 -17.61
N LYS A 76 -16.60 3.86 -17.90
CA LYS A 76 -17.58 3.09 -17.10
C LYS A 76 -17.31 1.59 -17.18
N ILE A 77 -17.11 1.05 -18.37
CA ILE A 77 -16.74 -0.37 -18.57
C ILE A 77 -15.46 -0.71 -17.80
N ALA A 78 -14.44 0.17 -17.88
CA ALA A 78 -13.20 -0.02 -17.13
C ALA A 78 -13.40 0.02 -15.60
N LEU A 79 -14.31 0.87 -15.12
CA LEU A 79 -14.65 1.00 -13.70
C LEU A 79 -15.34 -0.27 -13.20
N GLU A 80 -16.37 -0.73 -13.91
CA GLU A 80 -17.08 -1.97 -13.60
C GLU A 80 -16.13 -3.16 -13.59
N LYS A 81 -15.26 -3.28 -14.60
CA LYS A 81 -14.24 -4.34 -14.68
C LYS A 81 -13.29 -4.30 -13.48
N SER A 82 -12.93 -3.11 -13.00
CA SER A 82 -12.06 -2.96 -11.83
C SER A 82 -12.78 -3.36 -10.54
N GLN A 83 -14.03 -2.92 -10.35
CA GLN A 83 -14.86 -3.30 -9.20
C GLN A 83 -15.08 -4.81 -9.11
N LEU A 84 -15.28 -5.49 -10.25
CA LEU A 84 -15.41 -6.96 -10.31
C LEU A 84 -14.13 -7.70 -9.89
N GLN A 85 -12.95 -7.09 -10.00
CA GLN A 85 -11.70 -7.71 -9.55
C GLN A 85 -11.48 -7.60 -8.04
N TYR A 86 -12.19 -6.71 -7.35
CA TYR A 86 -11.94 -6.40 -5.95
C TYR A 86 -12.09 -7.63 -5.05
N PRO A 87 -13.18 -8.42 -5.09
CA PRO A 87 -13.32 -9.61 -4.24
C PRO A 87 -12.18 -10.62 -4.43
N ARG A 88 -11.71 -10.79 -5.68
CA ARG A 88 -10.60 -11.70 -5.99
C ARG A 88 -9.28 -11.23 -5.33
N LYS A 89 -8.96 -9.94 -5.41
CA LYS A 89 -7.72 -9.40 -4.82
C LYS A 89 -7.81 -9.32 -3.30
N GLU A 90 -8.98 -9.01 -2.76
CA GLU A 90 -9.24 -9.05 -1.33
C GLU A 90 -9.10 -10.47 -0.77
N TRP A 91 -9.61 -11.47 -1.48
CA TRP A 91 -9.44 -12.88 -1.13
C TRP A 91 -7.97 -13.33 -1.22
N ALA A 92 -7.23 -12.87 -2.23
CA ALA A 92 -5.80 -13.17 -2.33
C ALA A 92 -5.04 -12.62 -1.12
N LEU A 93 -5.35 -11.38 -0.70
CA LEU A 93 -4.79 -10.80 0.52
C LEU A 93 -5.18 -11.62 1.76
N TYR A 94 -6.47 -11.94 1.91
CA TYR A 94 -6.93 -12.78 3.03
C TYR A 94 -6.16 -14.10 3.11
N ARG A 95 -5.97 -14.81 2.00
CA ARG A 95 -5.20 -16.06 1.99
C ARG A 95 -3.73 -15.86 2.38
N ALA A 96 -3.11 -14.75 2.01
CA ALA A 96 -1.76 -14.43 2.45
C ALA A 96 -1.72 -14.14 3.96
N GLU A 97 -2.68 -13.38 4.48
CA GLU A 97 -2.83 -13.07 5.91
C GLU A 97 -2.98 -14.34 6.78
N GLN A 98 -3.71 -15.36 6.31
CA GLN A 98 -3.93 -16.60 7.05
C GLN A 98 -2.70 -17.52 7.15
N ARG A 99 -1.59 -17.20 6.47
CA ARG A 99 -0.36 -18.00 6.51
C ARG A 99 0.58 -17.64 7.68
N PHE A 100 0.21 -16.64 8.46
CA PHE A 100 0.98 -16.18 9.61
C PHE A 100 0.43 -16.76 10.91
N HIS A 101 1.34 -17.25 11.76
CA HIS A 101 1.02 -17.67 13.12
C HIS A 101 0.68 -16.45 14.00
N SER A 102 -0.02 -16.67 15.11
CA SER A 102 -0.53 -15.60 15.99
C SER A 102 0.53 -14.57 16.39
N ILE A 103 1.76 -15.02 16.69
CA ILE A 103 2.88 -14.15 17.10
C ILE A 103 3.17 -13.01 16.09
N LEU A 104 2.94 -13.25 14.80
CA LEU A 104 3.13 -12.27 13.73
C LEU A 104 1.82 -11.66 13.25
N LYS A 105 0.76 -12.46 13.30
CA LYS A 105 -0.56 -12.02 12.91
C LYS A 105 -1.12 -10.97 13.86
N ASP A 106 -0.87 -11.09 15.16
CA ASP A 106 -1.34 -10.14 16.17
C ASP A 106 -0.75 -8.73 16.01
N PRO A 107 0.58 -8.53 15.88
CA PRO A 107 1.13 -7.19 15.66
C PRO A 107 0.69 -6.60 14.32
N TYR A 108 0.62 -7.42 13.26
CA TYR A 108 0.08 -7.01 11.97
C TYR A 108 -1.39 -6.56 12.06
N ASP A 109 -2.27 -7.38 12.65
CA ASP A 109 -3.69 -7.06 12.78
C ASP A 109 -3.89 -5.83 13.69
N ARG A 110 -3.08 -5.68 14.75
CA ARG A 110 -3.10 -4.51 15.64
C ARG A 110 -2.73 -3.24 14.88
N LEU A 111 -1.65 -3.27 14.09
CA LEU A 111 -1.26 -2.15 13.24
C LEU A 111 -2.41 -1.75 12.31
N ARG A 112 -3.07 -2.72 11.68
CA ARG A 112 -4.17 -2.52 10.74
C ARG A 112 -5.46 -1.98 11.33
N ARG A 113 -5.62 -1.96 12.66
CA ARG A 113 -6.77 -1.33 13.31
C ARG A 113 -6.73 0.19 13.18
N ASP A 114 -5.54 0.78 13.08
CA ASP A 114 -5.40 2.20 12.81
C ASP A 114 -5.77 2.48 11.34
N PRO A 115 -6.81 3.31 11.06
CA PRO A 115 -7.16 3.67 9.68
C PRO A 115 -6.06 4.45 8.93
N LYS A 116 -5.07 4.99 9.64
CA LYS A 116 -3.88 5.68 9.13
C LYS A 116 -2.58 4.86 9.30
N TRP A 117 -2.65 3.55 9.54
CA TRP A 117 -1.47 2.68 9.73
C TRP A 117 -0.37 2.83 8.67
N TYR A 118 -0.76 3.17 7.44
CA TYR A 118 0.14 3.34 6.30
C TYR A 118 0.85 4.69 6.28
N MET A 119 0.48 5.65 7.13
CA MET A 119 1.08 6.99 7.24
C MET A 119 2.27 7.05 8.19
N ARG A 120 2.79 5.88 8.60
CA ARG A 120 4.02 5.81 9.37
C ARG A 120 5.20 6.38 8.58
N GLU A 121 6.15 6.95 9.30
CA GLU A 121 7.33 7.61 8.73
C GLU A 121 8.05 6.72 7.71
N GLU A 122 8.24 5.43 8.01
CA GLU A 122 8.99 4.52 7.13
C GLU A 122 8.27 4.30 5.78
N MET A 123 6.94 4.32 5.78
CA MET A 123 6.12 4.15 4.57
C MET A 123 5.95 5.46 3.79
N VAL A 124 5.91 6.59 4.50
CA VAL A 124 5.96 7.93 3.91
C VAL A 124 7.29 8.14 3.21
N GLN A 125 8.40 7.78 3.86
CA GLN A 125 9.74 7.87 3.30
C GLN A 125 9.88 6.96 2.08
N ASP A 126 9.43 5.69 2.15
CA ASP A 126 9.42 4.79 0.99
C ASP A 126 8.65 5.39 -0.20
N CYS A 127 7.50 6.01 0.05
CA CYS A 127 6.77 6.72 -0.99
C CYS A 127 7.55 7.90 -1.55
N SER A 128 8.25 8.65 -0.71
CA SER A 128 9.05 9.82 -1.09
C SER A 128 10.27 9.41 -1.93
N ASP A 129 11.03 8.42 -1.47
CA ASP A 129 12.25 7.88 -2.11
C ASP A 129 11.98 7.38 -3.53
N ARG A 130 10.78 6.83 -3.76
CA ARG A 130 10.32 6.35 -5.08
C ARG A 130 9.75 7.48 -5.96
N GLY A 131 9.89 8.74 -5.57
CA GLY A 131 9.36 9.90 -6.30
C GLY A 131 7.82 10.01 -6.26
N GLY A 132 7.19 9.43 -5.25
CA GLY A 132 5.73 9.37 -5.09
C GLY A 132 5.10 10.68 -4.60
N CYS A 133 3.83 10.62 -4.20
CA CYS A 133 3.09 11.81 -3.79
C CYS A 133 3.64 12.48 -2.52
N CYS A 134 4.31 11.72 -1.65
CA CYS A 134 4.88 12.24 -0.41
C CYS A 134 6.06 13.19 -0.64
N SER A 135 6.87 13.01 -1.69
CA SER A 135 7.96 13.95 -2.00
C SER A 135 7.49 15.31 -2.54
N ARG A 136 6.20 15.41 -2.89
CA ARG A 136 5.56 16.61 -3.43
C ARG A 136 4.55 17.23 -2.47
N GLU A 137 4.36 16.63 -1.30
CA GLU A 137 3.48 17.14 -0.25
C GLU A 137 2.04 17.40 -0.70
N CYS A 138 1.53 16.67 -1.71
CA CYS A 138 0.19 16.94 -2.26
C CYS A 138 -0.98 16.47 -1.37
N GLY A 139 -0.69 15.88 -0.20
CA GLY A 139 -1.68 15.43 0.80
C GLY A 139 -2.55 14.23 0.42
N CYS A 140 -2.53 13.78 -0.84
CA CYS A 140 -3.48 12.77 -1.31
C CYS A 140 -3.30 11.38 -0.67
N CYS A 141 -2.08 11.05 -0.24
CA CYS A 141 -1.81 9.80 0.47
C CYS A 141 -2.51 9.79 1.83
N GLU A 142 -2.41 10.89 2.59
CA GLU A 142 -3.05 10.99 3.90
C GLU A 142 -4.56 10.87 3.79
N GLN A 143 -5.18 11.51 2.79
CA GLN A 143 -6.64 11.51 2.63
C GLN A 143 -7.26 10.12 2.34
N ARG A 144 -6.46 9.09 2.09
CA ARG A 144 -6.96 7.74 1.75
C ARG A 144 -7.70 7.04 2.89
N HIS A 145 -7.52 7.49 4.13
CA HIS A 145 -8.27 6.95 5.27
C HIS A 145 -9.78 7.23 5.16
N LEU A 146 -10.16 8.24 4.35
CA LEU A 146 -11.54 8.60 4.04
C LEU A 146 -12.20 7.66 3.01
N SER A 147 -11.44 6.77 2.36
CA SER A 147 -12.02 5.81 1.42
C SER A 147 -12.97 4.85 2.13
N LYS A 148 -14.10 4.55 1.49
CA LYS A 148 -15.09 3.58 1.98
C LYS A 148 -14.49 2.18 2.16
N LYS A 149 -13.50 1.81 1.33
CA LYS A 149 -12.79 0.54 1.42
C LYS A 149 -11.75 0.59 2.54
N LYS A 150 -11.84 -0.34 3.49
CA LYS A 150 -10.90 -0.44 4.62
C LYS A 150 -9.57 -1.08 4.20
N LYS A 151 -9.62 -2.09 3.33
CA LYS A 151 -8.45 -2.74 2.73
C LYS A 151 -8.01 -2.00 1.46
N GLY A 152 -6.76 -2.20 1.04
CA GLY A 152 -6.20 -1.52 -0.13
C GLY A 152 -5.79 -0.06 0.11
N ARG A 153 -5.77 0.40 1.37
CA ARG A 153 -5.25 1.71 1.75
C ARG A 153 -3.71 1.71 1.74
N GLY A 154 -3.11 2.84 1.40
CA GLY A 154 -1.65 3.01 1.42
C GLY A 154 -1.15 4.04 0.42
N HIS A 155 0.17 4.18 0.36
CA HIS A 155 0.84 5.13 -0.54
C HIS A 155 0.63 4.86 -2.03
N CYS A 156 0.99 5.83 -2.87
CA CYS A 156 0.72 5.76 -4.30
C CYS A 156 1.35 4.53 -4.97
N THR A 157 0.57 3.90 -5.84
CA THR A 157 1.04 3.03 -6.91
C THR A 157 0.99 3.80 -8.24
N VAL A 158 1.24 3.10 -9.35
CA VAL A 158 1.11 3.66 -10.70
C VAL A 158 -0.29 4.14 -11.04
N GLU A 159 -1.31 3.65 -10.33
CA GLU A 159 -2.72 3.98 -10.52
C GLU A 159 -3.18 5.18 -9.66
N CYS A 160 -2.29 5.80 -8.89
CA CYS A 160 -2.66 6.97 -8.12
C CYS A 160 -3.05 8.13 -9.05
N ARG A 161 -4.29 8.63 -8.90
CA ARG A 161 -4.80 9.81 -9.63
C ARG A 161 -3.82 10.99 -9.64
N CYS A 162 -3.21 11.35 -8.51
CA CYS A 162 -2.27 12.47 -8.45
C CYS A 162 -0.98 12.19 -9.25
N CYS A 163 -0.48 10.95 -9.22
CA CYS A 163 0.67 10.55 -10.05
C CYS A 163 0.30 10.51 -11.54
N ILE A 164 -0.89 10.01 -11.89
CA ILE A 164 -1.40 10.03 -13.27
C ILE A 164 -1.53 11.48 -13.77
N GLY A 165 -2.11 12.37 -12.96
CA GLY A 165 -2.26 13.78 -13.29
C GLY A 165 -0.92 14.48 -13.52
N LEU A 166 0.06 14.25 -12.64
CA LEU A 166 1.42 14.79 -12.82
C LEU A 166 2.09 14.26 -14.09
N ARG A 167 1.97 12.97 -14.34
CA ARG A 167 2.56 12.31 -15.52
C ARG A 167 1.85 12.71 -16.81
N GLY A 168 0.58 13.13 -16.75
CA GLY A 168 -0.23 13.57 -17.88
C GLY A 168 -0.86 12.45 -18.72
N PHE A 169 -0.63 11.18 -18.38
CA PHE A 169 -1.19 10.03 -19.11
C PHE A 169 -1.37 8.80 -18.20
N GLU A 170 -2.10 7.79 -18.66
CA GLU A 170 -2.18 6.46 -18.02
C GLU A 170 -1.07 5.56 -18.57
N LEU A 171 -0.37 4.79 -17.73
CA LEU A 171 0.63 3.84 -18.27
C LEU A 171 -0.09 2.77 -19.10
N PRO A 172 0.51 2.28 -20.21
CA PRO A 172 0.05 1.05 -20.85
C PRO A 172 0.13 -0.15 -19.90
N GLU A 173 -0.74 -1.16 -20.08
CA GLU A 173 -0.73 -2.35 -19.22
C GLU A 173 0.59 -3.11 -19.24
N SER A 174 1.34 -3.09 -20.35
CA SER A 174 2.68 -3.70 -20.42
C SER A 174 3.66 -3.06 -19.44
N GLN A 175 3.69 -1.73 -19.36
CA GLN A 175 4.56 -1.01 -18.42
C GLN A 175 4.12 -1.21 -16.97
N LYS A 176 2.81 -1.26 -16.70
CA LYS A 176 2.32 -1.61 -15.35
C LYS A 176 2.74 -3.02 -14.96
N GLN A 177 2.68 -3.96 -15.91
CA GLN A 177 3.09 -5.33 -15.68
C GLN A 177 4.59 -5.44 -15.40
N GLU A 178 5.42 -4.71 -16.15
CA GLU A 178 6.86 -4.59 -15.89
C GLU A 178 7.13 -4.04 -14.49
N MET A 179 6.43 -2.99 -14.06
CA MET A 179 6.59 -2.43 -12.72
C MET A 179 6.17 -3.41 -11.62
N ARG A 180 5.12 -4.22 -11.84
CA ARG A 180 4.73 -5.30 -10.92
C ARG A 180 5.79 -6.40 -10.85
N GLN A 181 6.39 -6.76 -11.98
CA GLN A 181 7.49 -7.73 -12.05
C GLN A 181 8.76 -7.21 -11.37
N ASN A 182 9.08 -5.92 -11.52
CA ASN A 182 10.20 -5.29 -10.84
C ASN A 182 10.01 -5.30 -9.33
N LEU A 183 8.79 -5.00 -8.84
CA LEU A 183 8.46 -5.14 -7.42
C LEU A 183 8.65 -6.58 -6.93
N GLU A 184 8.14 -7.56 -7.68
CA GLU A 184 8.30 -8.97 -7.35
C GLU A 184 9.76 -9.41 -7.35
N SER A 185 10.56 -8.95 -8.31
CA SER A 185 12.00 -9.22 -8.40
C SER A 185 12.74 -8.64 -7.19
N MET A 186 12.52 -7.37 -6.86
CA MET A 186 13.11 -6.74 -5.67
C MET A 186 12.75 -7.48 -4.38
N LEU A 187 11.52 -7.98 -4.25
CA LEU A 187 11.09 -8.75 -3.07
C LEU A 187 11.70 -10.15 -3.01
N LYS A 188 12.01 -10.75 -4.16
CA LYS A 188 12.59 -12.10 -4.27
C LYS A 188 14.11 -12.11 -4.25
N GLU A 189 14.75 -10.97 -4.46
CA GLU A 189 16.21 -10.84 -4.44
C GLU A 189 16.81 -11.42 -3.15
N VAL A 190 17.93 -12.14 -3.31
CA VAL A 190 18.66 -12.71 -2.17
C VAL A 190 19.18 -11.55 -1.33
N HIS A 191 18.97 -11.62 -0.01
CA HIS A 191 19.28 -10.52 0.92
C HIS A 191 18.54 -9.21 0.65
N SER A 192 17.38 -9.23 -0.03
CA SER A 192 16.60 -8.03 -0.35
C SER A 192 16.44 -7.09 0.86
N PRO A 193 17.15 -5.93 0.88
CA PRO A 193 16.97 -4.94 1.94
C PRO A 193 15.56 -4.35 1.88
N TYR A 194 14.95 -4.35 0.70
CA TYR A 194 13.60 -3.87 0.47
C TYR A 194 12.55 -4.78 1.10
N ALA A 195 12.67 -6.10 0.96
CA ALA A 195 11.79 -7.06 1.63
C ALA A 195 11.89 -6.94 3.15
N LEU A 196 13.10 -6.75 3.68
CA LEU A 196 13.33 -6.54 5.11
C LEU A 196 12.69 -5.24 5.61
N ARG A 197 12.86 -4.14 4.86
CA ARG A 197 12.24 -2.85 5.15
C ARG A 197 10.72 -2.97 5.20
N LEU A 198 10.11 -3.62 4.20
CA LEU A 198 8.66 -3.81 4.17
C LEU A 198 8.18 -4.72 5.31
N ALA A 199 8.89 -5.78 5.66
CA ALA A 199 8.55 -6.58 6.84
C ALA A 199 8.51 -5.71 8.10
N ASN A 200 9.50 -4.84 8.28
CA ASN A 200 9.51 -3.93 9.41
C ASN A 200 8.32 -2.94 9.38
N CYS A 201 7.98 -2.36 8.23
CA CYS A 201 6.83 -1.46 8.11
C CYS A 201 5.48 -2.12 8.46
N PHE A 202 5.31 -3.41 8.13
CA PHE A 202 4.03 -4.11 8.25
C PHE A 202 3.84 -4.85 9.59
N PHE A 203 4.92 -5.12 10.31
CA PHE A 203 4.87 -5.99 11.49
C PHE A 203 5.48 -5.37 12.75
N LEU A 204 6.27 -4.30 12.65
CA LEU A 204 6.75 -3.64 13.86
C LEU A 204 5.61 -2.91 14.57
N PRO A 205 5.45 -3.09 15.89
CA PRO A 205 4.49 -2.30 16.65
C PRO A 205 4.87 -0.82 16.57
N VAL A 206 3.86 0.04 16.54
CA VAL A 206 4.04 1.47 16.78
C VAL A 206 4.53 1.62 18.22
N GLU A 207 5.61 2.35 18.44
CA GLU A 207 5.99 2.78 19.79
C GLU A 207 4.84 3.63 20.30
N ILE A 208 4.02 3.05 21.19
CA ILE A 208 3.00 3.81 21.89
C ILE A 208 3.79 4.68 22.86
N GLU A 209 3.95 5.96 22.54
CA GLU A 209 4.26 6.93 23.58
C GLU A 209 3.20 6.77 24.66
N ALA A 210 3.63 6.34 25.84
CA ALA A 210 2.73 6.19 26.98
C ALA A 210 2.01 7.53 27.19
N PRO A 211 0.67 7.56 27.29
CA PRO A 211 -0.03 8.80 27.53
C PRO A 211 0.33 9.30 28.93
N GLY A 212 1.05 10.42 28.99
CA GLY A 212 1.15 11.27 30.18
C GLY A 212 2.35 11.00 31.10
N VAL A 213 3.47 11.65 30.83
CA VAL A 213 4.23 12.31 31.88
C VAL A 213 4.33 13.79 31.49
N LEU A 214 3.41 14.59 32.02
CA LEU A 214 3.60 16.04 32.11
C LEU A 214 4.85 16.26 32.96
N VAL A 215 5.98 16.52 32.31
CA VAL A 215 7.12 17.12 33.00
C VAL A 215 6.75 18.58 33.19
N ALA A 216 6.30 18.90 34.41
CA ALA A 216 6.12 20.28 34.85
C ALA A 216 7.43 21.04 34.62
N ALA A 217 7.36 22.13 33.85
CA ALA A 217 8.42 23.10 33.76
C ALA A 217 8.56 23.76 35.13
N ASN A 218 9.66 23.48 35.84
CA ASN A 218 10.01 24.23 37.04
C ASN A 218 10.37 25.67 36.65
N SER A 219 9.70 26.59 37.35
CA SER A 219 10.02 28.01 37.46
C SER A 219 11.29 28.22 38.28
#